data_AF-A0A8H8CFL0-F1
#
_entry.id   AF-A0A8H8CFL0-F1
#
_cell.length_a   1.000
_cell.length_b   1.000
_cell.length_c   1.000
_cell.angle_alpha   90.00
_cell.angle_beta   90.00
_cell.angle_gamma   90.00
#
_symmetry.space_group_name_H-M   'P 1'
#
loop_
_entity.id
_entity.type
_entity.pdbx_description
1 polymer ?
#
loop_
_entity_poly.entity_id
_entity_poly.type
_entity_poly.pdbx_seq_one_letter_code
_entity_poly.pdbx_strand_id
1 'polypeptide(L)'
;MVDQNASQGQSFGVALPDQVERISCFFDAHLEIWELYTARIALEREFASKLQVLARKALEKKAKALSVYVFGSDPTKSWDTNMLKQCTLENAYEGLIMSLSTTAQDHINFADGMTSQTVEILRILEKRNKESKKKEMAFFQKLLSDWDRVYADRIKGHASDDKHTKRAVRQAEQQQNNMLNSKK
;
A
#
# COMPACT_ATOMS: atom_id res chain seq x y z
N MET A 1 16.39 29.31 -15.55
CA MET A 1 15.37 30.12 -14.84
C MET A 1 14.12 29.23 -14.78
N VAL A 2 13.95 28.53 -13.66
CA VAL A 2 12.88 27.53 -13.48
C VAL A 2 11.68 28.28 -12.92
N ASP A 3 10.53 28.17 -13.60
CA ASP A 3 9.26 28.78 -13.17
C ASP A 3 8.88 28.32 -11.76
N GLN A 4 9.06 29.21 -10.79
CA GLN A 4 8.69 28.99 -9.38
C GLN A 4 7.19 29.24 -9.09
N ASN A 5 6.37 29.54 -10.10
CA ASN A 5 4.97 29.97 -9.92
C ASN A 5 3.89 28.88 -10.09
N ALA A 6 4.23 27.63 -10.42
CA ALA A 6 3.21 26.62 -10.71
C ALA A 6 2.50 26.01 -9.47
N SER A 7 3.03 26.19 -8.26
CA SER A 7 2.51 25.46 -7.06
C SER A 7 1.54 26.24 -6.17
N GLN A 8 1.36 27.55 -6.35
CA GLN A 8 0.57 28.38 -5.41
C GLN A 8 -0.96 28.32 -5.65
N GLY A 9 -1.47 27.48 -6.55
CA GLY A 9 -2.91 27.44 -6.88
C GLY A 9 -3.51 26.05 -7.14
N GLN A 10 -2.72 24.98 -7.07
CA GLN A 10 -3.22 23.63 -7.36
C GLN A 10 -3.54 22.88 -6.07
N SER A 11 -4.82 22.86 -5.71
CA SER A 11 -5.35 21.97 -4.66
C SER A 11 -6.44 21.08 -5.24
N PHE A 12 -6.64 19.90 -4.66
CA PHE A 12 -7.68 18.97 -5.12
C PHE A 12 -9.08 19.61 -5.13
N GLY A 13 -9.38 20.47 -4.15
CA GLY A 13 -10.67 21.17 -4.07
C GLY A 13 -10.92 22.17 -5.20
N VAL A 14 -9.87 22.66 -5.87
CA VAL A 14 -10.00 23.59 -7.01
C VAL A 14 -9.83 22.85 -8.34
N ALA A 15 -8.88 21.92 -8.41
CA ALA A 15 -8.51 21.25 -9.65
C ALA A 15 -9.40 20.05 -10.00
N LEU A 16 -10.05 19.43 -9.01
CA LEU A 16 -10.84 18.21 -9.17
C LEU A 16 -12.22 18.34 -8.50
N PRO A 17 -13.09 19.27 -8.96
CA PRO A 17 -14.46 19.37 -8.45
C PRO A 17 -15.23 18.07 -8.70
N ASP A 18 -16.06 17.69 -7.73
CA ASP A 18 -16.95 16.51 -7.78
C ASP A 18 -16.24 15.15 -7.99
N GLN A 19 -14.93 15.08 -7.74
CA GLN A 19 -14.14 13.85 -7.88
C GLN A 19 -13.86 13.15 -6.55
N VAL A 20 -14.63 13.42 -5.49
CA VAL A 20 -14.36 12.91 -4.13
C VAL A 20 -14.24 11.38 -4.09
N GLU A 21 -15.12 10.66 -4.80
CA GLU A 21 -15.07 9.20 -4.86
C GLU A 21 -13.78 8.70 -5.53
N ARG A 22 -13.39 9.32 -6.65
CA ARG A 22 -12.14 9.00 -7.36
C ARG A 22 -10.92 9.31 -6.50
N ILE A 23 -10.92 10.45 -5.80
CA ILE A 23 -9.85 10.82 -4.86
C ILE A 23 -9.78 9.78 -3.72
N SER A 24 -10.92 9.29 -3.25
CA SER A 24 -10.98 8.28 -2.18
C SER A 24 -10.37 6.93 -2.56
N CYS A 25 -10.31 6.58 -3.84
CA CYS A 25 -9.69 5.34 -4.31
C CYS A 25 -8.16 5.35 -4.15
N PHE A 26 -7.52 6.52 -4.16
CA PHE A 26 -6.07 6.62 -3.97
C PHE A 26 -5.59 6.19 -2.59
N PHE A 27 -6.49 6.18 -1.60
CA PHE A 27 -6.17 5.64 -0.28
C PHE A 27 -5.77 4.17 -0.33
N ASP A 28 -6.23 3.40 -1.33
CA ASP A 28 -6.02 1.96 -1.42
C ASP A 28 -4.83 1.58 -2.32
N ALA A 29 -4.20 2.55 -3.00
CA ALA A 29 -3.11 2.32 -3.95
C ALA A 29 -1.86 1.64 -3.34
N HIS A 30 -1.70 1.70 -2.01
CA HIS A 30 -0.57 1.07 -1.31
C HIS A 30 -0.76 -0.44 -1.08
N LEU A 31 -1.97 -0.98 -1.27
CA LEU A 31 -2.26 -2.41 -1.04
C LEU A 31 -1.48 -3.30 -2.01
N GLU A 32 -1.44 -2.92 -3.29
CA GLU A 32 -0.71 -3.66 -4.33
C GLU A 32 0.79 -3.75 -4.02
N ILE A 33 1.36 -2.67 -3.47
CA ILE A 33 2.77 -2.59 -3.09
C ILE A 33 3.08 -3.48 -1.88
N TRP A 34 2.17 -3.53 -0.90
CA TRP A 34 2.34 -4.34 0.30
C TRP A 34 2.34 -5.86 -0.01
N GLU A 35 1.44 -6.31 -0.87
CA GLU A 35 1.38 -7.72 -1.31
C GLU A 35 2.67 -8.12 -2.02
N LEU A 36 3.20 -7.26 -2.90
CA LEU A 36 4.46 -7.48 -3.60
C LEU A 36 5.64 -7.69 -2.63
N TYR A 37 5.76 -6.85 -1.60
CA TYR A 37 6.84 -6.98 -0.63
C TYR A 37 6.70 -8.22 0.25
N THR A 38 5.47 -8.59 0.61
CA THR A 38 5.19 -9.82 1.35
C THR A 38 5.60 -11.05 0.55
N ALA A 39 5.26 -11.09 -0.74
CA ALA A 39 5.67 -12.14 -1.66
C ALA A 39 7.21 -12.20 -1.82
N ARG A 40 7.87 -11.05 -1.95
CA ARG A 40 9.34 -10.97 -2.03
C ARG A 40 10.01 -11.53 -0.77
N ILE A 41 9.53 -11.18 0.42
CA ILE A 41 10.06 -11.70 1.70
C ILE A 41 9.93 -13.23 1.77
N ALA A 42 8.80 -13.78 1.32
CA ALA A 42 8.59 -15.23 1.27
C ALA A 42 9.62 -15.92 0.35
N LEU A 43 9.84 -15.37 -0.85
CA LEU A 43 10.84 -15.87 -1.80
C LEU A 43 12.26 -15.81 -1.22
N GLU A 44 12.62 -14.72 -0.54
CA GLU A 44 13.96 -14.59 0.06
C GLU A 44 14.19 -15.61 1.17
N ARG A 45 13.19 -15.85 2.02
CA ARG A 45 13.26 -16.88 3.08
C ARG A 45 13.36 -18.29 2.49
N GLU A 46 12.63 -18.56 1.41
CA GLU A 46 12.71 -19.84 0.72
C GLU A 46 14.08 -20.07 0.09
N PHE A 47 14.64 -19.06 -0.57
CA PHE A 47 15.98 -19.10 -1.15
C PHE A 47 17.04 -19.36 -0.07
N ALA A 48 17.00 -18.59 1.03
CA ALA A 48 17.91 -18.78 2.15
C ALA A 48 17.82 -20.19 2.75
N SER A 49 16.60 -20.71 2.95
CA SER A 49 16.38 -22.06 3.46
C SER A 49 17.00 -23.13 2.56
N LYS A 50 16.77 -23.03 1.23
CA LYS A 50 17.36 -23.94 0.25
C LYS A 50 18.89 -23.86 0.28
N LEU A 51 19.45 -22.67 0.42
CA LEU A 51 20.90 -22.46 0.50
C LEU A 51 21.50 -23.04 1.78
N GLN A 52 20.84 -22.91 2.93
CA GLN A 52 21.25 -23.56 4.19
C GLN A 52 21.26 -25.08 4.08
N VAL A 53 20.23 -25.68 3.45
CA VAL A 53 20.19 -27.13 3.20
C VAL A 53 21.34 -27.57 2.30
N LEU A 54 21.65 -26.79 1.26
CA LEU A 54 22.78 -27.07 0.38
C LEU A 54 24.12 -26.99 1.12
N ALA A 55 24.31 -25.97 1.96
CA ALA A 55 25.52 -25.83 2.77
C ALA A 55 25.72 -27.02 3.74
N ARG A 56 24.65 -27.46 4.43
CA ARG A 56 24.70 -28.66 5.29
C ARG A 56 25.05 -29.93 4.52
N LYS A 57 24.43 -30.14 3.35
CA LYS A 57 24.76 -31.29 2.48
C LYS A 57 26.20 -31.24 1.99
N ALA A 58 26.72 -30.07 1.65
CA ALA A 58 28.11 -29.89 1.23
C ALA A 58 29.08 -30.21 2.38
N LEU A 59 28.77 -29.77 3.61
CA LEU A 59 29.55 -30.10 4.80
C LEU A 59 29.60 -31.62 5.06
N GLU A 60 28.46 -32.30 4.99
CA GLU A 60 28.39 -33.76 5.18
C GLU A 60 29.18 -34.52 4.09
N LYS A 61 29.09 -34.08 2.83
CA LYS A 61 29.86 -34.68 1.73
C LYS A 61 31.36 -34.42 1.87
N LYS A 62 31.76 -33.20 2.25
CA LYS A 62 33.16 -32.85 2.54
C LYS A 62 33.71 -33.79 3.60
N ALA A 63 33.01 -33.94 4.74
CA ALA A 63 33.47 -34.76 5.86
C ALA A 63 33.73 -36.23 5.46
N LYS A 64 32.95 -36.79 4.54
CA LYS A 64 33.09 -38.19 4.10
C LYS A 64 34.14 -38.40 3.00
N ALA A 65 34.26 -37.46 2.07
CA ALA A 65 35.01 -37.68 0.84
C ALA A 65 36.39 -37.01 0.83
N LEU A 66 36.60 -35.99 1.66
CA LEU A 66 37.81 -35.17 1.60
C LEU A 66 39.10 -35.96 1.86
N SER A 67 39.14 -36.83 2.88
CA SER A 67 40.33 -37.64 3.16
C SER A 67 40.70 -38.54 1.99
N VAL A 68 39.69 -39.16 1.36
CA VAL A 68 39.87 -40.02 0.17
C VAL A 68 40.37 -39.20 -1.02
N TYR A 69 39.88 -37.98 -1.22
CA TYR A 69 40.36 -37.11 -2.31
C TYR A 69 41.79 -36.60 -2.10
N VAL A 70 42.20 -36.38 -0.85
CA VAL A 70 43.53 -35.84 -0.54
C VAL A 70 44.59 -36.94 -0.47
N PHE A 71 44.28 -38.08 0.15
CA PHE A 71 45.25 -39.13 0.43
C PHE A 71 45.04 -40.42 -0.38
N GLY A 72 43.93 -40.55 -1.10
CA GLY A 72 43.54 -41.81 -1.75
C GLY A 72 42.96 -42.84 -0.77
N SER A 73 42.54 -43.98 -1.30
CA SER A 73 41.94 -45.07 -0.52
C SER A 73 42.95 -45.88 0.29
N ASP A 74 44.21 -45.92 -0.15
CA ASP A 74 45.31 -46.65 0.49
C ASP A 74 46.56 -45.74 0.59
N PRO A 75 46.65 -44.91 1.65
CA PRO A 75 47.74 -43.97 1.81
C PRO A 75 49.06 -44.67 2.14
N THR A 76 50.13 -44.35 1.41
CA THR A 76 51.46 -44.94 1.62
C THR A 76 52.18 -44.44 2.89
N LYS A 77 51.63 -43.41 3.55
CA LYS A 77 52.13 -42.85 4.81
C LYS A 77 50.95 -42.63 5.77
N SER A 78 51.18 -42.86 7.07
CA SER A 78 50.23 -42.46 8.11
C SER A 78 50.04 -40.94 8.08
N TRP A 79 48.80 -40.47 8.15
CA TRP A 79 48.45 -39.05 8.18
C TRP A 79 47.75 -38.69 9.49
N ASP A 80 47.88 -37.43 9.90
CA ASP A 80 47.18 -36.87 11.04
C ASP A 80 46.14 -35.81 10.61
N THR A 81 45.23 -35.48 11.51
CA THR A 81 44.17 -34.48 11.26
C THR A 81 44.73 -33.09 10.95
N ASN A 82 45.95 -32.78 11.39
CA ASN A 82 46.56 -31.48 11.21
C ASN A 82 47.07 -31.29 9.78
N MET A 83 47.64 -32.34 9.18
CA MET A 83 48.00 -32.38 7.75
C MET A 83 46.78 -32.16 6.85
N LEU A 84 45.62 -32.72 7.21
CA LEU A 84 44.40 -32.55 6.43
C LEU A 84 43.88 -31.10 6.45
N LYS A 85 43.95 -30.42 7.61
CA LYS A 85 43.57 -29.00 7.76
C LYS A 85 44.50 -28.03 7.02
N GLN A 86 45.73 -28.45 6.74
CA GLN A 86 46.67 -27.67 5.94
C GLN A 86 46.49 -27.88 4.44
N CYS A 87 45.60 -28.77 4.03
CA CYS A 87 45.34 -29.04 2.62
C CYS A 87 44.60 -27.86 1.96
N THR A 88 45.11 -27.37 0.83
CA THR A 88 44.48 -26.30 0.05
C THR A 88 43.06 -26.65 -0.37
N LEU A 89 42.79 -27.94 -0.65
CA LEU A 89 41.47 -28.42 -1.02
C LEU A 89 40.49 -28.33 0.16
N GLU A 90 40.93 -28.68 1.36
CA GLU A 90 40.12 -28.60 2.58
C GLU A 90 39.69 -27.15 2.85
N ASN A 91 40.66 -26.22 2.78
CA ASN A 91 40.45 -24.79 2.94
C ASN A 91 39.52 -24.21 1.85
N ALA A 92 39.67 -24.63 0.60
CA ALA A 92 38.81 -24.18 -0.50
C ALA A 92 37.35 -24.63 -0.31
N TYR A 93 37.13 -25.90 0.05
CA TYR A 93 35.78 -26.39 0.35
C TYR A 93 35.17 -25.71 1.59
N GLU A 94 35.98 -25.47 2.62
CA GLU A 94 35.51 -24.72 3.81
C GLU A 94 35.07 -23.31 3.43
N GLY A 95 35.91 -22.58 2.69
CA GLY A 95 35.59 -21.23 2.23
C GLY A 95 34.32 -21.15 1.40
N LEU A 96 34.09 -22.13 0.50
CA LEU A 96 32.84 -22.21 -0.28
C LEU A 96 31.63 -22.46 0.63
N ILE A 97 31.70 -23.43 1.55
CA ILE A 97 30.59 -23.76 2.47
C ILE A 97 30.28 -22.59 3.39
N MET A 98 31.31 -21.92 3.91
CA MET A 98 31.17 -20.70 4.70
C MET A 98 30.50 -19.60 3.88
N SER A 99 30.92 -19.36 2.65
CA SER A 99 30.30 -18.38 1.76
C SER A 99 28.81 -18.68 1.53
N LEU A 100 28.44 -19.94 1.26
CA LEU A 100 27.02 -20.32 1.13
C LEU A 100 26.23 -20.03 2.41
N SER A 101 26.81 -20.35 3.56
CA SER A 101 26.16 -20.17 4.87
C SER A 101 25.97 -18.69 5.20
N THR A 102 27.00 -17.86 4.95
CA THR A 102 26.95 -16.41 5.13
C THR A 102 25.91 -15.80 4.20
N THR A 103 25.93 -16.13 2.91
CA THR A 103 24.92 -15.63 1.96
C THR A 103 23.52 -16.01 2.40
N ALA A 104 23.29 -17.24 2.85
CA ALA A 104 21.97 -17.64 3.35
C ALA A 104 21.52 -16.79 4.55
N GLN A 105 22.45 -16.47 5.47
CA GLN A 105 22.16 -15.60 6.60
C GLN A 105 21.88 -14.15 6.18
N ASP A 106 22.59 -13.63 5.18
CA ASP A 106 22.36 -12.30 4.63
C ASP A 106 20.94 -12.17 4.04
N HIS A 107 20.47 -13.20 3.31
CA HIS A 107 19.10 -13.23 2.78
C HIS A 107 18.03 -13.28 3.88
N ILE A 108 18.29 -13.96 5.01
CA ILE A 108 17.39 -13.94 6.18
C ILE A 108 17.36 -12.52 6.79
N ASN A 109 18.53 -11.94 7.04
CA ASN A 109 18.63 -10.60 7.62
C ASN A 109 17.95 -9.56 6.73
N PHE A 110 18.09 -9.68 5.40
CA PHE A 110 17.42 -8.83 4.43
C PHE A 110 15.90 -8.99 4.50
N ALA A 111 15.39 -10.21 4.54
CA ALA A 111 13.95 -10.50 4.69
C ALA A 111 13.37 -9.93 6.00
N ASP A 112 14.09 -10.02 7.10
CA ASP A 112 13.69 -9.46 8.40
C ASP A 112 13.76 -7.92 8.41
N GLY A 113 14.76 -7.35 7.72
CA GLY A 113 14.86 -5.91 7.48
C GLY A 113 13.67 -5.39 6.68
N MET A 114 13.31 -6.05 5.58
CA MET A 114 12.12 -5.68 4.79
C MET A 114 10.82 -5.84 5.59
N THR A 115 10.73 -6.87 6.43
CA THR A 115 9.55 -7.08 7.29
C THR A 115 9.37 -5.90 8.24
N SER A 116 10.42 -5.49 8.95
CA SER A 116 10.36 -4.43 9.96
C SER A 116 10.30 -3.02 9.37
N GLN A 117 11.06 -2.75 8.31
CA GLN A 117 11.21 -1.41 7.75
C GLN A 117 10.22 -1.10 6.63
N THR A 118 9.59 -2.10 6.02
CA THR A 118 8.66 -1.87 4.90
C THR A 118 7.28 -2.41 5.21
N VAL A 119 7.14 -3.71 5.47
CA VAL A 119 5.82 -4.34 5.64
C VAL A 119 5.07 -3.77 6.85
N GLU A 120 5.74 -3.62 7.99
CA GLU A 120 5.08 -3.08 9.19
C GLU A 120 4.71 -1.59 9.04
N ILE A 121 5.57 -0.80 8.40
CA ILE A 121 5.27 0.62 8.12
C ILE A 121 4.06 0.74 7.18
N LEU A 122 4.00 -0.07 6.12
CA LEU A 122 2.88 -0.09 5.20
C LEU A 122 1.57 -0.52 5.88
N ARG A 123 1.63 -1.50 6.80
CA ARG A 123 0.47 -1.92 7.61
C ARG A 123 -0.06 -0.81 8.52
N ILE A 124 0.84 -0.05 9.16
CA ILE A 124 0.45 1.11 9.99
C ILE A 124 -0.19 2.19 9.11
N LEU A 125 0.42 2.47 7.95
CA LEU A 125 -0.08 3.46 6.99
C LEU A 125 -1.47 3.08 6.47
N GLU A 126 -1.68 1.80 6.16
CA GLU A 126 -2.96 1.25 5.74
C GLU A 126 -4.06 1.52 6.78
N LYS A 127 -3.79 1.18 8.04
CA LYS A 127 -4.75 1.40 9.12
C LYS A 127 -5.10 2.89 9.25
N ARG A 128 -4.10 3.77 9.23
CA ARG A 128 -4.30 5.22 9.29
C ARG A 128 -5.11 5.73 8.09
N ASN A 129 -4.79 5.26 6.89
CA ASN A 129 -5.48 5.64 5.66
C ASN A 129 -6.94 5.19 5.68
N LYS A 130 -7.24 3.96 6.13
CA LYS A 130 -8.61 3.46 6.31
C LYS A 130 -9.42 4.34 7.27
N GLU A 131 -8.81 4.74 8.39
CA GLU A 131 -9.45 5.64 9.35
C GLU A 131 -9.71 7.04 8.78
N SER A 132 -8.74 7.62 8.06
CA SER A 132 -8.89 8.92 7.39
C SER A 132 -9.96 8.87 6.31
N LYS A 133 -9.92 7.88 5.41
CA LYS A 133 -10.94 7.67 4.36
C LYS A 133 -12.33 7.58 4.97
N LYS A 134 -12.49 6.80 6.04
CA LYS A 134 -13.78 6.67 6.74
C LYS A 134 -14.31 8.02 7.24
N LYS A 135 -13.45 8.84 7.87
CA LYS A 135 -13.84 10.17 8.37
C LYS A 135 -14.20 11.11 7.23
N GLU A 136 -13.35 11.20 6.21
CA GLU A 136 -13.57 12.07 5.05
C GLU A 136 -14.85 11.72 4.30
N MET A 137 -15.10 10.43 4.04
CA MET A 137 -16.34 10.01 3.39
C MET A 137 -17.58 10.29 4.25
N ALA A 138 -17.50 10.12 5.57
CA ALA A 138 -18.59 10.49 6.46
C ALA A 138 -18.90 12.00 6.42
N PHE A 139 -17.87 12.84 6.40
CA PHE A 139 -18.04 14.29 6.24
C PHE A 139 -18.63 14.66 4.88
N PHE A 140 -18.16 14.03 3.80
CA PHE A 140 -18.70 14.25 2.46
C PHE A 140 -20.18 13.89 2.36
N GLN A 141 -20.59 12.73 2.88
CA GLN A 141 -21.99 12.31 2.90
C GLN A 141 -22.86 13.26 3.72
N LYS A 142 -22.34 13.79 4.84
CA LYS A 142 -23.04 14.82 5.61
C LYS A 142 -23.24 16.11 4.82
N LEU A 143 -22.21 16.58 4.11
CA LEU A 143 -22.29 17.78 3.27
C LEU A 143 -23.31 17.63 2.14
N LEU A 144 -23.34 16.48 1.48
CA LEU A 144 -24.35 16.18 0.46
C LEU A 144 -25.76 16.24 1.07
N SER A 145 -25.97 15.59 2.21
CA SER A 145 -27.27 15.61 2.89
C SER A 145 -27.70 17.02 3.33
N ASP A 146 -26.78 17.84 3.84
CA ASP A 146 -27.06 19.22 4.22
C ASP A 146 -27.37 20.08 2.98
N TRP A 147 -26.66 19.87 1.88
CA TRP A 147 -26.90 20.53 0.59
C TRP A 147 -28.28 20.16 0.03
N ASP A 148 -28.61 18.87 -0.01
CA ASP A 148 -29.91 18.35 -0.47
C ASP A 148 -31.06 18.96 0.34
N ARG A 149 -30.90 19.06 1.67
CA ARG A 149 -31.89 19.69 2.55
C ARG A 149 -32.12 21.14 2.19
N VAL A 150 -31.04 21.93 2.12
CA VAL A 150 -31.13 23.37 1.79
C VAL A 150 -31.72 23.59 0.41
N TYR A 151 -31.33 22.77 -0.57
CA TYR A 151 -31.85 22.85 -1.93
C TYR A 151 -33.35 22.50 -2.00
N ALA A 152 -33.77 21.44 -1.29
CA ALA A 152 -35.18 21.06 -1.19
C ALA A 152 -36.02 22.16 -0.52
N ASP A 153 -35.52 22.78 0.55
CA ASP A 153 -36.19 23.89 1.23
C ASP A 153 -36.30 25.13 0.35
N ARG A 154 -35.27 25.43 -0.45
CA ARG A 154 -35.31 26.52 -1.44
C ARG A 154 -36.37 26.29 -2.51
N ILE A 155 -36.46 25.08 -3.06
CA ILE A 155 -37.48 24.71 -4.06
C ILE A 155 -38.88 24.86 -3.46
N LYS A 156 -39.10 24.38 -2.24
CA LYS A 156 -40.38 24.52 -1.55
C LYS A 156 -40.76 25.99 -1.32
N GLY A 157 -39.81 26.82 -0.89
CA GLY A 157 -39.99 28.26 -0.71
C GLY A 157 -40.44 28.94 -2.01
N HIS A 158 -39.72 28.70 -3.10
CA HIS A 158 -40.06 29.24 -4.42
C HIS A 158 -41.47 28.81 -4.87
N ALA A 159 -41.82 27.53 -4.72
CA ALA A 159 -43.15 27.03 -5.08
C ALA A 159 -44.27 27.67 -4.22
N SER A 160 -43.99 27.98 -2.96
CA SER A 160 -44.91 28.70 -2.08
C SER A 160 -45.12 30.13 -2.57
N ASP A 161 -44.03 30.84 -2.87
CA ASP A 161 -44.06 32.24 -3.35
C ASP A 161 -44.80 32.35 -4.69
N ASP A 162 -44.56 31.43 -5.62
CA ASP A 162 -45.31 31.33 -6.88
C ASP A 162 -46.82 31.17 -6.63
N LYS A 163 -47.18 30.32 -5.66
CA LYS A 163 -48.57 30.07 -5.29
C LYS A 163 -49.21 31.31 -4.65
N HIS A 164 -48.49 32.03 -3.79
CA HIS A 164 -48.95 33.27 -3.19
C HIS A 164 -49.15 34.36 -4.24
N THR A 165 -48.21 34.51 -5.18
CA THR A 165 -48.29 35.47 -6.29
C THR A 165 -49.50 35.17 -7.19
N LYS A 166 -49.69 33.92 -7.59
CA LYS A 166 -50.87 33.48 -8.37
C LYS A 166 -52.19 33.74 -7.64
N ARG A 167 -52.22 33.57 -6.32
CA ARG A 167 -53.41 33.88 -5.50
C ARG A 167 -53.68 35.38 -5.44
N ALA A 168 -52.65 36.21 -5.24
CA ALA A 168 -52.78 37.66 -5.20
C ALA A 168 -53.31 38.21 -6.54
N VAL A 169 -52.79 37.71 -7.67
CA VAL A 169 -53.29 38.07 -9.01
C VAL A 169 -54.77 37.72 -9.17
N ARG A 170 -55.17 36.49 -8.82
CA ARG A 170 -56.59 36.08 -8.89
C ARG A 170 -57.51 36.93 -8.01
N GLN A 171 -57.04 37.29 -6.81
CA GLN A 171 -57.81 38.16 -5.91
C GLN A 171 -57.96 39.58 -6.49
N ALA A 172 -56.90 40.14 -7.08
CA ALA A 172 -56.95 41.44 -7.74
C ALA A 172 -57.92 41.43 -8.94
N GLU A 173 -57.86 40.40 -9.79
CA GLU A 173 -58.80 40.22 -10.91
C GLU A 173 -60.26 40.12 -10.43
N GLN A 174 -60.51 39.35 -9.36
CA GLN A 174 -61.85 39.20 -8.80
C GLN A 174 -62.37 40.53 -8.24
N GLN A 175 -61.54 41.30 -7.54
CA GLN A 175 -61.91 42.63 -7.04
C GLN A 175 -62.23 43.60 -8.19
N GLN A 176 -61.44 43.60 -9.26
CA GLN A 176 -61.69 44.43 -10.44
C GLN A 176 -63.03 44.08 -11.11
N ASN A 177 -63.32 42.79 -11.28
CA ASN A 177 -64.59 42.33 -11.85
C ASN A 177 -65.80 42.72 -10.98
N ASN A 178 -65.68 42.59 -9.65
CA ASN A 178 -66.73 43.00 -8.73
C ASN A 178 -67.00 44.51 -8.80
N MET A 179 -65.95 45.35 -8.90
CA MET A 179 -66.09 46.79 -9.06
C MET A 179 -66.75 47.17 -10.39
N LEU A 180 -66.44 46.48 -11.48
CA LEU A 180 -67.06 46.69 -12.79
C LEU A 180 -68.55 46.33 -12.78
N ASN A 181 -68.92 45.23 -12.11
CA ASN A 181 -70.30 44.79 -12.01
C ASN A 181 -71.14 45.65 -11.05
N SER A 182 -70.53 46.27 -10.04
CA SER A 182 -71.22 47.19 -9.11
C SER A 182 -71.51 48.58 -9.71
N LYS A 183 -70.94 48.90 -10.88
CA LYS A 183 -71.14 50.18 -11.59
C LYS A 183 -72.20 50.12 -12.70
N LYS A 184 -72.84 48.96 -12.89
CA LYS A 184 -73.99 48.76 -13.79
C LYS A 184 -75.26 48.63 -12.96
#